data_AF-A0A851MAQ8-F1
#
_entry.id   AF-A0A851MAQ8-F1
#
_cell.length_a   1.000
_cell.length_b   1.000
_cell.length_c   1.000
_cell.angle_alpha   90.00
_cell.angle_beta   90.00
_cell.angle_gamma   90.00
#
_symmetry.space_group_name_H-M   'P 1'
#
loop_
_entity.id
_entity.type
_entity.pdbx_description
1 polymer ?
#
loop_
_entity_poly.entity_id
_entity_poly.type
_entity_poly.pdbx_seq_one_letter_code
_entity_poly.pdbx_strand_id
1 'polypeptide(L)'
;AFLVPRGVELPCSPPLRHLCHRHGRWQLTLPDETITADHVVSAVPAAALAEALPPEAEPLARELRHIPAASVAVVNLQYEGVSLPVTVSKVGRGSHGCHKHPGVTPARPQGFGHLVPSSEDPALLGIVYDSVAFPQHDGAGPPSVRLTVMLGGAWFRQSFGEPAEAAPALLLRRAQKAVRDH
;
A
#
# COMPACT_ATOMS: atom_id res chain seq x y z
N ALA A 1 3.05 -3.77 -23.65
CA ALA A 1 1.62 -3.40 -23.52
C ALA A 1 0.76 -4.44 -24.25
N PHE A 2 -0.09 -5.20 -23.56
CA PHE A 2 -0.87 -6.30 -24.14
C PHE A 2 -2.10 -5.84 -24.96
N LEU A 3 -2.65 -4.67 -24.62
CA LEU A 3 -3.95 -4.21 -25.11
C LEU A 3 -3.85 -3.38 -26.42
N VAL A 4 -2.91 -2.44 -26.50
CA VAL A 4 -2.74 -1.58 -27.68
C VAL A 4 -2.51 -2.38 -28.99
N PRO A 5 -1.66 -3.43 -29.02
CA PRO A 5 -1.50 -4.25 -30.23
C PRO A 5 -2.75 -5.02 -30.64
N ARG A 6 -3.77 -5.11 -29.77
CA ARG A 6 -5.07 -5.73 -30.04
C ARG A 6 -6.13 -4.70 -30.44
N GLY A 7 -5.74 -3.45 -30.68
CA GLY A 7 -6.64 -2.38 -31.10
C GLY A 7 -7.42 -1.72 -29.97
N VAL A 8 -7.04 -1.93 -28.71
CA VAL A 8 -7.68 -1.26 -27.57
C VAL A 8 -7.14 0.15 -27.42
N GLU A 9 -8.04 1.13 -27.41
CA GLU A 9 -7.74 2.52 -27.09
C GLU A 9 -7.57 2.69 -25.58
N LEU A 10 -6.47 3.32 -25.16
CA LEU A 10 -6.13 3.55 -23.75
C LEU A 10 -5.82 5.04 -23.52
N PRO A 11 -6.85 5.89 -23.45
CA PRO A 11 -6.65 7.28 -23.07
C PRO A 11 -6.22 7.37 -21.60
N CYS A 12 -5.10 8.04 -21.34
CA CYS A 12 -4.63 8.34 -19.99
C CYS A 12 -5.01 9.79 -19.66
N SER A 13 -5.78 10.01 -18.60
CA SER A 13 -6.04 11.34 -18.03
C SER A 13 -6.80 12.30 -18.96
N PRO A 14 -8.06 11.96 -19.25
CA PRO A 14 -9.00 12.67 -18.41
C PRO A 14 -9.86 11.78 -17.50
N PRO A 15 -10.07 12.16 -16.23
CA PRO A 15 -11.02 11.47 -15.37
C PRO A 15 -12.45 11.69 -15.89
N LEU A 16 -13.26 10.64 -15.81
CA LEU A 16 -14.69 10.73 -16.03
C LEU A 16 -15.30 11.75 -15.05
N ARG A 17 -16.07 12.70 -15.58
CA ARG A 17 -16.80 13.70 -14.78
C ARG A 17 -18.24 13.29 -14.57
N HIS A 18 -18.92 12.90 -15.65
CA HIS A 18 -20.32 12.52 -15.61
C HIS A 18 -20.61 11.36 -16.55
N LEU A 19 -21.55 10.53 -16.13
CA LEU A 19 -22.11 9.44 -16.89
C LEU A 19 -23.59 9.71 -17.09
N CYS A 20 -24.08 9.60 -18.33
CA CYS A 20 -25.50 9.75 -18.63
C CYS A 20 -25.93 8.68 -19.63
N HIS A 21 -27.15 8.17 -19.50
CA HIS A 21 -27.74 7.27 -20.48
C HIS A 21 -28.81 8.02 -21.28
N ARG A 22 -28.55 8.27 -22.57
CA ARG A 22 -29.45 9.00 -23.47
C ARG A 22 -29.65 8.24 -24.76
N HIS A 23 -30.89 8.18 -25.23
CA HIS A 23 -31.23 7.55 -26.52
C HIS A 23 -30.68 6.12 -26.70
N GLY A 24 -30.63 5.34 -25.62
CA GLY A 24 -30.14 3.95 -25.65
C GLY A 24 -28.62 3.80 -25.68
N ARG A 25 -27.86 4.88 -25.46
CA ARG A 25 -26.39 4.83 -25.37
C ARG A 25 -25.88 5.55 -24.13
N TRP A 26 -24.75 5.10 -23.63
CA TRP A 26 -24.00 5.79 -22.59
C TRP A 26 -23.21 6.95 -23.18
N GLN A 27 -23.20 8.06 -22.46
CA GLN A 27 -22.39 9.25 -22.71
C GLN A 27 -21.48 9.47 -21.51
N LEU A 28 -20.17 9.48 -21.78
CA LEU A 28 -19.11 9.65 -20.81
C LEU A 28 -18.52 11.04 -21.01
N THR A 29 -18.81 11.96 -20.10
CA THR A 29 -18.29 13.33 -20.16
C THR A 29 -16.92 13.37 -19.49
N LEU A 30 -15.92 13.70 -20.29
CA LEU A 30 -14.56 14.02 -19.88
C LEU A 30 -14.42 15.56 -19.85
N PRO A 31 -13.33 16.14 -19.30
CA PRO A 31 -13.06 17.58 -19.34
C PRO A 31 -13.04 18.15 -20.76
N ASP A 32 -12.48 17.43 -21.72
CA ASP A 32 -12.21 17.95 -23.07
C ASP A 32 -13.14 17.39 -24.14
N GLU A 33 -13.83 16.28 -23.86
CA GLU A 33 -14.66 15.59 -24.84
C GLU A 33 -15.79 14.77 -24.21
N THR A 34 -16.65 14.21 -25.06
CA THR A 34 -17.67 13.23 -24.66
C THR A 34 -17.54 11.98 -25.52
N ILE A 35 -17.39 10.84 -24.87
CA ILE A 35 -17.32 9.53 -25.52
C ILE A 35 -18.71 8.88 -25.44
N THR A 36 -19.09 8.14 -26.48
CA THR A 36 -20.32 7.33 -26.48
C THR A 36 -19.98 5.84 -26.45
N ALA A 37 -20.78 5.06 -25.72
CA ALA A 37 -20.59 3.62 -25.61
C ALA A 37 -21.95 2.91 -25.52
N ASP A 38 -22.01 1.67 -26.00
CA ASP A 38 -23.21 0.83 -25.84
C ASP A 38 -23.26 0.22 -24.44
N HIS A 39 -22.10 -0.08 -23.86
CA HIS A 39 -21.95 -0.59 -22.50
C HIS A 39 -20.79 0.09 -21.78
N VAL A 40 -20.90 0.18 -20.45
CA VAL A 40 -19.85 0.72 -19.57
C VAL A 40 -19.53 -0.31 -18.50
N VAL A 41 -18.24 -0.61 -18.35
CA VAL A 41 -17.72 -1.42 -17.24
C VAL A 41 -16.95 -0.48 -16.33
N SER A 42 -17.48 -0.25 -15.14
CA SER A 42 -16.81 0.59 -14.14
C SER A 42 -15.82 -0.24 -13.33
N ALA A 43 -14.55 0.15 -13.37
CA ALA A 43 -13.47 -0.38 -12.53
C ALA A 43 -12.86 0.69 -11.60
N VAL A 44 -13.56 1.82 -11.42
CA VAL A 44 -13.13 2.91 -10.53
C VAL A 44 -13.61 2.65 -9.09
N PRO A 45 -13.03 3.34 -8.09
CA PRO A 45 -13.53 3.25 -6.72
C PRO A 45 -15.03 3.61 -6.63
N ALA A 46 -15.76 2.92 -5.73
CA ALA A 46 -17.22 3.09 -5.58
C ALA A 46 -17.64 4.55 -5.36
N ALA A 47 -16.93 5.28 -4.49
CA ALA A 47 -17.19 6.69 -4.25
C ALA A 47 -16.99 7.55 -5.52
N ALA A 48 -15.96 7.26 -6.34
CA ALA A 48 -15.74 7.99 -7.58
C ALA A 48 -16.83 7.69 -8.62
N LEU A 49 -17.31 6.45 -8.70
CA LEU A 49 -18.45 6.11 -9.54
C LEU A 49 -19.72 6.84 -9.08
N ALA A 50 -19.97 6.89 -7.77
CA ALA A 50 -21.15 7.56 -7.21
C ALA A 50 -21.25 9.03 -7.61
N GLU A 51 -20.12 9.74 -7.66
CA GLU A 51 -20.06 11.16 -8.07
C GLU A 51 -20.22 11.36 -9.58
N ALA A 52 -19.90 10.34 -10.39
CA ALA A 52 -20.08 10.38 -11.84
C ALA A 52 -21.49 10.01 -12.28
N LEU A 53 -22.28 9.32 -11.44
CA LEU A 53 -23.63 8.87 -11.80
C LEU A 53 -24.60 10.05 -11.99
N PRO A 54 -25.60 9.89 -12.86
CA PRO A 54 -26.58 10.94 -13.10
C PRO A 54 -27.59 10.99 -11.93
N PRO A 55 -28.28 12.13 -11.70
CA PRO A 55 -29.20 12.30 -10.56
C PRO A 55 -30.32 11.25 -10.49
N GLU A 56 -30.75 10.72 -11.62
CA GLU A 56 -31.78 9.67 -11.69
C GLU A 56 -31.31 8.34 -11.07
N ALA A 57 -29.99 8.14 -10.96
CA ALA A 57 -29.38 6.98 -10.32
C ALA A 57 -29.01 7.23 -8.85
N GLU A 58 -29.58 8.25 -8.19
CA GLU A 58 -29.28 8.57 -6.79
C GLU A 58 -29.44 7.39 -5.82
N PRO A 59 -30.45 6.48 -5.93
CA PRO A 59 -30.50 5.30 -5.07
C PRO A 59 -29.24 4.43 -5.16
N LEU A 60 -28.68 4.26 -6.37
CA LEU A 60 -27.44 3.50 -6.57
C LEU A 60 -26.23 4.30 -6.08
N ALA A 61 -26.15 5.60 -6.37
CA ALA A 61 -25.06 6.46 -5.90
C ALA A 61 -24.97 6.44 -4.37
N ARG A 62 -26.12 6.47 -3.68
CA ARG A 62 -26.18 6.35 -2.23
C ARG A 62 -25.59 5.03 -1.74
N GLU A 63 -25.96 3.88 -2.30
CA GLU A 63 -25.38 2.59 -1.88
C GLU A 63 -23.86 2.55 -2.11
N LEU A 64 -23.39 3.08 -3.24
CA LEU A 64 -21.96 3.14 -3.55
C LEU A 64 -21.17 4.01 -2.57
N ARG A 65 -21.72 5.15 -2.12
CA ARG A 65 -21.09 6.03 -1.11
C ARG A 65 -20.96 5.34 0.26
N HIS A 66 -21.78 4.32 0.56
CA HIS A 66 -21.72 3.57 1.80
C HIS A 66 -20.66 2.46 1.81
N ILE A 67 -19.91 2.24 0.72
CA ILE A 67 -18.84 1.25 0.67
C ILE A 67 -17.54 1.90 1.20
N PRO A 68 -17.11 1.60 2.44
CA PRO A 68 -15.95 2.26 3.02
C PRO A 68 -14.64 1.72 2.44
N ALA A 69 -13.63 2.58 2.35
CA ALA A 69 -12.24 2.19 2.11
C ALA A 69 -11.39 2.56 3.32
N ALA A 70 -10.52 1.65 3.75
CA ALA A 70 -9.51 1.92 4.75
C ALA A 70 -8.25 2.50 4.12
N SER A 71 -7.54 3.35 4.86
CA SER A 71 -6.27 3.92 4.41
C SER A 71 -5.10 3.13 4.98
N VAL A 72 -4.09 2.86 4.15
CA VAL A 72 -2.89 2.14 4.54
C VAL A 72 -1.68 2.95 4.08
N ALA A 73 -0.77 3.25 5.01
CA ALA A 73 0.55 3.78 4.69
C ALA A 73 1.51 2.61 4.50
N VAL A 74 2.15 2.55 3.34
CA VAL A 74 3.16 1.55 3.00
C VAL A 74 4.53 2.19 3.12
N VAL A 75 5.34 1.72 4.05
CA VAL A 75 6.69 2.23 4.29
C VAL A 75 7.70 1.16 3.95
N ASN A 76 8.45 1.37 2.88
CA ASN A 76 9.53 0.49 2.45
C ASN A 76 10.82 0.91 3.16
N LEU A 77 11.48 -0.04 3.82
CA LEU A 77 12.73 0.18 4.55
C LEU A 77 13.81 -0.74 3.98
N GLN A 78 15.01 -0.22 3.78
CA GLN A 78 16.18 -0.98 3.35
C GLN A 78 17.33 -0.78 4.34
N TYR A 79 17.95 -1.88 4.75
CA TYR A 79 19.07 -1.90 5.67
C TYR A 79 20.25 -2.62 5.05
N GLU A 80 21.39 -1.96 4.93
CA GLU A 80 22.64 -2.55 4.44
C GLU A 80 23.35 -3.34 5.54
N GLY A 81 23.92 -4.50 5.19
CA GLY A 81 24.77 -5.27 6.10
C GLY A 81 24.06 -5.90 7.30
N VAL A 82 22.73 -5.86 7.34
CA VAL A 82 21.93 -6.47 8.41
C VAL A 82 21.41 -7.83 7.96
N SER A 83 21.52 -8.82 8.83
CA SER A 83 20.76 -10.07 8.70
C SER A 83 19.59 -10.01 9.68
N LEU A 84 18.41 -10.38 9.20
CA LEU A 84 17.25 -10.51 10.05
C LEU A 84 17.47 -11.67 11.07
N PRO A 85 16.79 -11.67 12.25
CA PRO A 85 15.93 -10.62 12.78
C PRO A 85 16.72 -9.33 13.04
N VAL A 86 16.15 -8.15 12.73
CA VAL A 86 16.81 -6.84 12.94
C VAL A 86 16.90 -6.55 14.44
N THR A 87 17.79 -7.24 15.14
CA THR A 87 18.22 -6.76 16.46
C THR A 87 19.12 -5.57 16.22
N VAL A 88 18.58 -4.36 16.38
CA VAL A 88 19.41 -3.15 16.46
C VAL A 88 20.25 -3.34 17.71
N SER A 89 21.53 -3.69 17.52
CA SER A 89 22.45 -3.88 18.63
C SER A 89 22.48 -2.57 19.40
N LYS A 90 21.90 -2.59 20.61
CA LYS A 90 22.03 -1.51 21.58
C LYS A 90 23.53 -1.27 21.73
N VAL A 91 24.02 -0.07 21.41
CA VAL A 91 25.41 0.32 21.72
C VAL A 91 25.51 0.40 23.23
N GLY A 92 25.79 -0.75 23.85
CA GLY A 92 26.04 -0.93 25.27
C GLY A 92 27.53 -0.91 25.52
N ARG A 93 28.00 0.14 26.19
CA ARG A 93 29.29 0.17 26.88
C ARG A 93 29.34 -1.01 27.86
N GLY A 94 30.46 -1.73 27.91
CA GLY A 94 30.73 -2.69 28.99
C GLY A 94 31.10 -4.08 28.48
N SER A 95 32.40 -4.35 28.53
CA SER A 95 33.03 -5.66 28.35
C SER A 95 32.43 -6.70 29.29
N HIS A 96 31.87 -7.78 28.73
CA HIS A 96 32.06 -9.16 29.22
C HIS A 96 31.84 -10.13 28.04
N GLY A 97 32.90 -10.84 27.68
CA GLY A 97 32.96 -11.68 26.50
C GLY A 97 32.13 -12.96 26.64
N CYS A 98 31.17 -13.13 25.73
CA CYS A 98 30.62 -14.44 25.42
C CYS A 98 31.36 -14.93 24.17
N HIS A 99 32.07 -16.06 24.28
CA HIS A 99 32.79 -16.67 23.17
C HIS A 99 31.81 -16.97 22.03
N LYS A 100 31.94 -16.25 20.91
CA LYS A 100 31.22 -16.55 19.67
C LYS A 100 31.95 -17.67 18.95
N HIS A 101 31.30 -18.82 18.79
CA HIS A 101 31.78 -19.88 17.91
C HIS A 101 31.86 -19.36 16.46
N PRO A 102 32.97 -19.58 15.74
CA PRO A 102 33.07 -19.20 14.34
C PRO A 102 32.29 -20.22 13.50
N GLY A 103 31.14 -19.83 12.96
CA GLY A 103 30.42 -20.67 11.98
C GLY A 103 28.89 -20.64 12.02
N VAL A 104 28.26 -20.03 13.03
CA VAL A 104 26.80 -19.88 13.05
C VAL A 104 26.42 -18.52 12.49
N THR A 105 26.16 -18.47 11.18
CA THR A 105 25.43 -17.36 10.56
C THR A 105 24.07 -17.30 11.26
N PRO A 106 23.63 -16.15 11.80
CA PRO A 106 22.29 -16.04 12.36
C PRO A 106 21.29 -16.47 11.28
N ALA A 107 20.42 -17.41 11.63
CA ALA A 107 19.42 -17.91 10.70
C ALA A 107 18.55 -16.73 10.26
N ARG A 108 18.57 -16.40 8.96
CA ARG A 108 17.57 -15.49 8.38
C ARG A 108 16.19 -15.99 8.83
N PRO A 109 15.24 -15.13 9.26
CA PRO A 109 13.88 -15.55 9.53
C PRO A 109 13.37 -16.21 8.27
N GLN A 110 12.94 -17.44 8.44
CA GLN A 110 12.36 -18.22 7.36
C GLN A 110 10.87 -17.89 7.36
N GLY A 111 10.47 -16.89 6.58
CA GLY A 111 9.07 -16.50 6.51
C GLY A 111 8.82 -15.37 5.52
N PHE A 112 7.59 -15.31 5.03
CA PHE A 112 7.12 -14.21 4.17
C PHE A 112 7.10 -12.87 4.92
N GLY A 113 6.84 -12.92 6.23
CA GLY A 113 6.60 -11.75 7.08
C GLY A 113 5.79 -12.16 8.30
N HIS A 114 5.25 -11.17 9.03
CA HIS A 114 4.33 -11.40 10.12
C HIS A 114 3.22 -10.35 10.15
N LEU A 115 2.09 -10.69 10.77
CA LEU A 115 0.98 -9.78 11.05
C LEU A 115 1.01 -9.40 12.53
N VAL A 116 0.52 -8.20 12.85
CA VAL A 116 0.41 -7.74 14.24
C VAL A 116 -1.07 -7.65 14.61
N PRO A 117 -1.53 -8.38 15.64
CA PRO A 117 -2.90 -8.29 16.12
C PRO A 117 -3.23 -6.86 16.58
N SER A 118 -4.46 -6.41 16.33
CA SER A 118 -4.88 -5.07 16.77
C SER A 118 -4.87 -4.88 18.29
N SER A 119 -4.91 -5.96 19.07
CA SER A 119 -4.75 -5.92 20.53
C SER A 119 -3.32 -5.60 20.98
N GLU A 120 -2.34 -5.81 20.11
CA GLU A 120 -0.92 -5.53 20.36
C GLU A 120 -0.55 -4.13 19.83
N ASP A 121 -0.90 -3.85 18.58
CA ASP A 121 -0.66 -2.54 17.97
C ASP A 121 -1.72 -2.23 16.89
N PRO A 122 -2.76 -1.42 17.19
CA PRO A 122 -3.80 -1.07 16.23
C PRO A 122 -3.28 -0.31 15.00
N ALA A 123 -2.13 0.36 15.11
CA ALA A 123 -1.59 1.21 14.06
C ALA A 123 -0.69 0.45 13.08
N LEU A 124 -0.35 -0.81 13.38
CA LEU A 124 0.55 -1.66 12.61
C LEU A 124 -0.21 -2.91 12.15
N LEU A 125 -0.27 -3.14 10.84
CA LEU A 125 -0.93 -4.32 10.27
C LEU A 125 0.02 -5.51 10.19
N GLY A 126 1.29 -5.25 9.85
CA GLY A 126 2.30 -6.27 9.68
C GLY A 126 3.52 -5.80 8.92
N ILE A 127 4.49 -6.69 8.81
CA ILE A 127 5.78 -6.47 8.15
C ILE A 127 6.04 -7.61 7.17
N VAL A 128 6.29 -7.29 5.91
CA VAL A 128 6.71 -8.24 4.86
C VAL A 128 8.22 -8.23 4.76
N TYR A 129 8.81 -9.42 4.62
CA TYR A 129 10.24 -9.63 4.45
C TYR A 129 10.57 -9.78 2.95
N ASP A 130 10.58 -8.66 2.24
CA ASP A 130 10.66 -8.63 0.77
C ASP A 130 11.90 -9.36 0.24
N SER A 131 13.05 -9.21 0.90
CA SER A 131 14.30 -9.88 0.54
C SER A 131 14.31 -11.39 0.81
N VAL A 132 13.37 -11.90 1.59
CA VAL A 132 13.20 -13.35 1.79
C VAL A 132 12.35 -13.92 0.66
N ALA A 133 11.25 -13.25 0.32
CA ALA A 133 10.35 -13.69 -0.75
C ALA A 133 10.95 -13.49 -2.15
N PHE A 134 11.61 -12.36 -2.38
CA PHE A 134 12.17 -11.96 -3.68
C PHE A 134 13.58 -11.38 -3.54
N PRO A 135 14.59 -12.21 -3.21
CA PRO A 135 15.98 -11.75 -3.08
C PRO A 135 16.52 -11.07 -4.35
N GLN A 136 15.98 -11.38 -5.52
CA GLN A 136 16.42 -10.83 -6.81
C GLN A 136 16.10 -9.34 -6.94
N HIS A 137 15.24 -8.79 -6.08
CA HIS A 137 14.83 -7.39 -6.09
C HIS A 137 15.69 -6.50 -5.18
N ASP A 138 16.69 -7.04 -4.47
CA ASP A 138 17.54 -6.27 -3.53
C ASP A 138 18.55 -5.34 -4.22
N GLY A 139 18.54 -5.32 -5.56
CA GLY A 139 19.46 -4.54 -6.37
C GLY A 139 20.86 -5.16 -6.44
N ALA A 140 21.73 -4.56 -7.26
CA ALA A 140 23.12 -5.01 -7.43
C ALA A 140 24.11 -4.39 -6.41
N GLY A 141 23.59 -3.65 -5.43
CA GLY A 141 24.38 -2.93 -4.43
C GLY A 141 24.95 -3.85 -3.33
N PRO A 142 25.44 -3.26 -2.22
CA PRO A 142 25.86 -4.05 -1.06
C PRO A 142 24.71 -4.94 -0.56
N PRO A 143 25.02 -6.11 0.02
CA PRO A 143 24.00 -6.98 0.59
C PRO A 143 23.10 -6.20 1.55
N SER A 144 21.81 -6.21 1.26
CA SER A 144 20.82 -5.46 2.03
C SER A 144 19.57 -6.30 2.26
N VAL A 145 18.78 -5.88 3.23
CA VAL A 145 17.46 -6.43 3.52
C VAL A 145 16.44 -5.33 3.32
N ARG A 146 15.36 -5.67 2.59
CA ARG A 146 14.21 -4.84 2.31
C ARG A 146 12.99 -5.37 3.04
N LEU A 147 12.25 -4.46 3.65
CA LEU A 147 11.05 -4.73 4.43
C LEU A 147 9.94 -3.77 3.99
N THR A 148 8.71 -4.26 3.97
CA THR A 148 7.52 -3.44 3.76
C THR A 148 6.71 -3.43 5.05
N VAL A 149 6.60 -2.25 5.67
CA VAL A 149 5.77 -2.04 6.87
C VAL A 149 4.43 -1.46 6.44
N MET A 150 3.34 -2.12 6.82
CA MET A 150 1.98 -1.66 6.53
C MET A 150 1.36 -1.04 7.78
N LEU A 151 1.08 0.26 7.74
CA LEU A 151 0.52 1.03 8.85
C LEU A 151 -0.92 1.44 8.57
N GLY A 152 -1.76 1.47 9.61
CA GLY A 152 -3.11 2.03 9.57
C GLY A 152 -4.23 1.01 9.46
N GLY A 153 -4.87 0.92 8.28
CA GLY A 153 -6.13 0.20 8.13
C GLY A 153 -7.30 0.98 8.73
N ALA A 154 -8.23 0.28 9.40
CA ALA A 154 -9.39 0.93 10.03
C ALA A 154 -8.99 2.00 11.08
N TRP A 155 -7.78 1.88 11.66
CA TRP A 155 -7.26 2.75 12.70
C TRP A 155 -6.39 3.89 12.17
N PHE A 156 -6.24 4.03 10.84
CA PHE A 156 -5.34 5.03 10.25
C PHE A 156 -5.65 6.43 10.76
N ARG A 157 -6.91 6.88 10.62
CA ARG A 157 -7.30 8.25 11.01
C ARG A 157 -7.05 8.54 12.48
N GLN A 158 -7.34 7.56 13.34
CA GLN A 158 -7.09 7.68 14.78
C GLN A 158 -5.59 7.73 15.10
N SER A 159 -4.76 7.02 14.35
CA SER A 159 -3.33 6.87 14.65
C SER A 159 -2.47 7.97 14.01
N PHE A 160 -2.85 8.46 12.84
CA PHE A 160 -2.03 9.31 11.98
C PHE A 160 -2.73 10.57 11.46
N GLY A 161 -4.01 10.76 11.78
CA GLY A 161 -4.82 11.86 11.24
C GLY A 161 -5.31 11.59 9.82
N GLU A 162 -5.71 12.65 9.10
CA GLU A 162 -6.22 12.48 7.75
C GLU A 162 -5.14 11.90 6.80
N PRO A 163 -5.45 10.87 6.00
CA PRO A 163 -4.49 10.20 5.13
C PRO A 163 -3.74 11.12 4.17
N ALA A 164 -4.41 12.13 3.62
CA ALA A 164 -3.81 13.09 2.70
C ALA A 164 -2.81 14.03 3.39
N GLU A 165 -2.96 14.26 4.70
CA GLU A 165 -2.18 15.22 5.48
C GLU A 165 -1.14 14.53 6.38
N ALA A 166 -1.13 13.20 6.41
CA ALA A 166 -0.25 12.42 7.28
C ALA A 166 1.23 12.67 6.94
N ALA A 167 1.97 13.26 7.88
CA ALA A 167 3.36 13.63 7.67
C ALA A 167 4.24 12.40 7.37
N PRO A 168 4.97 12.37 6.23
CA PRO A 168 5.83 11.22 5.88
C PRO A 168 6.87 10.87 6.95
N ALA A 169 7.40 11.90 7.64
CA ALA A 169 8.35 11.70 8.73
C ALA A 169 7.76 10.97 9.94
N LEU A 170 6.47 11.18 10.24
CA LEU A 170 5.76 10.46 11.31
C LEU A 170 5.62 8.98 10.95
N LEU A 171 5.16 8.69 9.73
CA LEU A 171 4.96 7.34 9.22
C LEU A 171 6.29 6.57 9.19
N LEU A 172 7.36 7.20 8.71
CA LEU A 172 8.70 6.63 8.70
C LEU A 172 9.21 6.30 10.11
N ARG A 173 9.09 7.24 11.05
CA ARG A 173 9.49 7.02 12.45
C ARG A 173 8.70 5.86 13.07
N ARG A 174 7.39 5.77 12.78
CA ARG A 174 6.55 4.68 13.26
C ARG A 174 6.96 3.33 12.69
N ALA A 175 7.22 3.25 11.39
CA ALA A 175 7.67 2.03 10.72
C ALA A 175 9.04 1.56 11.24
N GLN A 176 9.99 2.48 11.41
CA GLN A 176 11.29 2.16 12.00
C GLN A 176 11.18 1.66 13.44
N LYS A 177 10.22 2.20 14.22
CA LYS A 177 9.94 1.69 15.56
C LYS A 177 9.34 0.28 15.50
N ALA A 178 8.39 0.03 14.60
CA ALA A 178 7.77 -1.27 14.41
C ALA A 178 8.80 -2.38 14.14
N VAL A 179 9.73 -2.16 13.20
CA VAL A 179 10.81 -3.13 12.87
C VAL A 179 11.74 -3.45 14.04
N ARG A 180 11.86 -2.54 15.02
CA ARG A 180 12.70 -2.75 16.21
C ARG A 180 11.98 -3.50 17.31
N ASP A 181 10.67 -3.33 17.39
CA ASP A 181 9.86 -3.75 18.53
C ASP A 181 9.11 -5.07 18.28
N HIS A 182 8.91 -5.45 17.00
CA HIS A 182 8.25 -6.68 16.54
C HIS A 182 9.14 -7.45 15.56
#